data_AF-A0A946YIX4-F1
#
_entry.id   AF-A0A946YIX4-F1
#
_cell.length_a   1.000
_cell.length_b   1.000
_cell.length_c   1.000
_cell.angle_alpha   90.00
_cell.angle_beta   90.00
_cell.angle_gamma   90.00
#
_symmetry.space_group_name_H-M   'P 1'
#
loop_
_entity.id
_entity.type
_entity.pdbx_description
1 polymer ?
#
loop_
_entity_poly.entity_id
_entity_poly.type
_entity_poly.pdbx_seq_one_letter_code
_entity_poly.pdbx_strand_id
1 'polypeptide(L)'
;MQQIKHASFLAFLVLFFASCATTQQKTSTADLLFQAESTITAGMETLKTAIDLGRVDINSAGYAAVYQGLEVANELMAQAWTAYRGGDDVGADSARQLALSSYMQIRPLLVDMAGGEQ
;
A
#
# COMPACT_ATOMS: atom_id res chain seq x y z
N MET A 1 55.94 -10.28 -41.32
CA MET A 1 55.49 -11.10 -40.17
C MET A 1 55.49 -10.23 -38.93
N GLN A 2 54.48 -10.41 -38.06
CA GLN A 2 54.24 -9.80 -36.74
C GLN A 2 53.69 -8.35 -36.75
N GLN A 3 52.37 -8.18 -36.59
CA GLN A 3 51.59 -8.09 -35.34
C GLN A 3 51.81 -6.75 -34.61
N ILE A 4 50.79 -5.87 -34.60
CA ILE A 4 50.26 -5.22 -33.38
C ILE A 4 48.81 -4.82 -33.67
N LYS A 5 47.94 -5.36 -32.83
CA LYS A 5 46.49 -5.31 -32.86
C LYS A 5 46.03 -3.89 -32.54
N HIS A 6 45.16 -3.31 -33.38
CA HIS A 6 44.39 -2.11 -33.05
C HIS A 6 43.29 -2.47 -32.04
N ALA A 7 43.70 -2.75 -30.80
CA ALA A 7 42.80 -2.94 -29.67
C ALA A 7 42.75 -1.66 -28.82
N SER A 8 42.47 -0.51 -29.44
CA SER A 8 42.40 0.77 -28.71
C SER A 8 41.28 1.71 -29.15
N PHE A 9 40.23 1.20 -29.82
CA PHE A 9 39.04 2.03 -30.11
C PHE A 9 37.73 1.49 -29.52
N LEU A 10 37.73 0.26 -29.00
CA LEU A 10 36.58 -0.38 -28.34
C LEU A 10 36.67 -0.33 -26.80
N ALA A 11 37.63 0.40 -26.24
CA ALA A 11 37.81 0.51 -24.79
C ALA A 11 37.09 1.72 -24.18
N PHE A 12 36.55 2.64 -24.99
CA PHE A 12 35.92 3.86 -24.45
C PHE A 12 34.38 3.82 -24.41
N LEU A 13 33.74 2.84 -25.05
CA LEU A 13 32.27 2.74 -25.07
C LEU A 13 31.68 1.82 -23.99
N VAL A 14 32.52 1.13 -23.21
CA VAL A 14 32.06 0.21 -22.15
C VAL A 14 32.07 0.87 -20.76
N LEU A 15 32.65 2.06 -20.63
CA LEU A 15 32.81 2.75 -19.34
C LEU A 15 31.72 3.79 -19.01
N PHE A 16 30.68 3.93 -19.84
CA PHE A 16 29.62 4.94 -19.59
C PHE A 16 28.25 4.37 -19.19
N PHE A 17 28.06 3.04 -19.19
CA PHE A 17 26.74 2.44 -18.91
C PHE A 17 26.74 1.38 -17.80
N ALA A 18 27.77 1.35 -16.94
CA ALA A 18 27.89 0.33 -15.89
C ALA A 18 27.68 0.85 -14.45
N SER A 19 27.04 2.01 -14.25
CA SER A 19 26.72 2.49 -12.90
C SER A 19 25.47 3.37 -12.86
N CYS A 20 24.39 2.91 -13.50
CA CYS A 20 23.08 3.11 -12.90
C CYS A 20 22.74 1.82 -12.15
N ALA A 21 23.53 1.51 -11.12
CA ALA A 21 23.05 0.67 -10.05
C ALA A 21 21.89 1.45 -9.45
N THR A 22 20.67 1.17 -9.92
CA THR A 22 19.46 1.63 -9.28
C THR A 22 19.54 1.00 -7.90
N THR A 23 20.00 1.76 -6.92
CA THR A 23 19.88 1.41 -5.51
C THR A 23 18.38 1.25 -5.30
N GLN A 24 17.89 0.02 -5.42
CA GLN A 24 16.48 -0.30 -5.18
C GLN A 24 16.29 -0.10 -3.69
N GLN A 25 16.02 1.14 -3.29
CA GLN A 25 15.84 1.52 -1.90
C GLN A 25 14.64 0.73 -1.41
N LYS A 26 14.90 -0.30 -0.58
CA LYS A 26 13.87 -1.09 0.06
C LYS A 26 12.97 -0.12 0.83
N THR A 27 11.70 -0.04 0.46
CA THR A 27 10.70 0.77 1.15
C THR A 27 10.73 0.44 2.65
N SER A 28 10.81 1.45 3.51
CA SER A 28 10.94 1.22 4.94
C SER A 28 9.64 0.66 5.53
N THR A 29 9.71 -0.02 6.68
CA THR A 29 8.51 -0.49 7.40
C THR A 29 7.56 0.68 7.69
N ALA A 30 8.11 1.83 8.10
CA ALA A 30 7.32 3.04 8.35
C ALA A 30 6.58 3.52 7.10
N ASP A 31 7.25 3.57 5.94
CA ASP A 31 6.62 3.98 4.69
C ASP A 31 5.49 3.03 4.29
N LEU A 32 5.67 1.72 4.46
CA LEU A 32 4.63 0.72 4.19
C LEU A 32 3.43 0.89 5.15
N LEU A 33 3.68 1.19 6.41
CA LEU A 33 2.63 1.47 7.39
C LEU A 33 1.85 2.73 7.04
N PHE A 34 2.53 3.83 6.69
CA PHE A 34 1.88 5.06 6.24
C PHE A 34 1.04 4.84 4.97
N GLN A 35 1.53 4.07 4.00
CA GLN A 35 0.77 3.76 2.79
C GLN A 35 -0.51 2.96 3.12
N ALA A 36 -0.42 1.98 4.01
CA ALA A 36 -1.56 1.19 4.43
C ALA A 36 -2.59 2.01 5.22
N GLU A 37 -2.13 2.83 6.17
CA GLU A 37 -2.98 3.73 6.96
C GLU A 37 -3.71 4.74 6.06
N SER A 38 -2.99 5.37 5.12
CA SER A 38 -3.57 6.30 4.15
C SER A 38 -4.65 5.63 3.31
N THR A 39 -4.42 4.40 2.86
CA THR A 39 -5.39 3.61 2.09
C THR A 39 -6.67 3.33 2.88
N ILE A 40 -6.55 2.90 4.14
CA ILE A 40 -7.69 2.59 5.01
C ILE A 40 -8.44 3.87 5.39
N THR A 41 -7.71 4.95 5.69
CA THR A 41 -8.27 6.27 6.00
C THR A 41 -9.09 6.82 4.84
N ALA A 42 -8.57 6.76 3.60
CA ALA A 42 -9.32 7.14 2.42
C ALA A 42 -10.61 6.32 2.25
N GLY A 43 -10.59 5.03 2.64
CA GLY A 43 -11.78 4.19 2.66
C GLY A 43 -12.82 4.66 3.67
N MET A 44 -12.39 5.03 4.88
CA MET A 44 -13.28 5.60 5.92
C MET A 44 -13.89 6.93 5.48
N GLU A 45 -13.07 7.82 4.88
CA GLU A 45 -13.54 9.09 4.33
C GLU A 45 -14.55 8.89 3.19
N THR A 46 -14.34 7.88 2.36
CA THR A 46 -15.27 7.50 1.29
C THR A 46 -16.62 7.08 1.86
N LEU A 47 -16.64 6.22 2.87
CA LEU A 47 -17.87 5.81 3.54
C LEU A 47 -18.58 7.01 4.18
N LYS A 48 -17.83 7.85 4.91
CA LYS A 48 -18.37 9.05 5.54
C LYS A 48 -19.02 9.97 4.51
N THR A 49 -18.33 10.22 3.39
CA THR A 49 -18.85 11.05 2.30
C THR A 49 -20.13 10.46 1.71
N ALA A 50 -20.18 9.14 1.50
CA ALA A 50 -21.38 8.48 0.98
C ALA A 50 -22.58 8.60 1.92
N ILE A 51 -22.35 8.54 3.25
CA ILE A 51 -23.38 8.78 4.28
C ILE A 51 -23.83 10.25 4.26
N ASP A 52 -22.89 11.19 4.27
CA ASP A 52 -23.19 12.64 4.27
C ASP A 52 -24.01 13.02 3.02
N LEU A 53 -23.78 12.36 1.89
CA LEU A 53 -24.53 12.54 0.65
C LEU A 53 -25.86 11.78 0.60
N GLY A 54 -26.22 11.02 1.65
CA GLY A 54 -27.44 10.22 1.70
C GLY A 54 -27.47 9.04 0.73
N ARG A 55 -26.31 8.59 0.22
CA ARG A 55 -26.20 7.46 -0.72
C ARG A 55 -26.22 6.11 -0.01
N VAL A 56 -25.94 6.11 1.29
CA VAL A 56 -25.89 4.91 2.12
C VAL A 56 -26.98 4.99 3.18
N ASP A 57 -27.85 3.98 3.20
CA ASP A 57 -28.74 3.75 4.34
C ASP A 57 -27.92 3.09 5.48
N ILE A 58 -27.79 3.81 6.58
CA ILE A 58 -27.08 3.35 7.79
C ILE A 58 -27.75 2.16 8.47
N ASN A 59 -28.99 1.83 8.11
CA ASN A 59 -29.68 0.65 8.62
C ASN A 59 -29.53 -0.56 7.69
N SER A 60 -28.85 -0.40 6.54
CA SER A 60 -28.63 -1.49 5.60
C SER A 60 -27.60 -2.49 6.10
N ALA A 61 -27.79 -3.77 5.74
CA ALA A 61 -26.80 -4.82 6.01
C ALA A 61 -25.44 -4.53 5.32
N GLY A 62 -25.46 -3.87 4.17
CA GLY A 62 -24.26 -3.46 3.45
C GLY A 62 -23.42 -2.44 4.22
N TYR A 63 -24.06 -1.42 4.79
CA TYR A 63 -23.40 -0.46 5.68
C TYR A 63 -22.76 -1.16 6.88
N ALA A 64 -23.52 -2.01 7.58
CA ALA A 64 -23.02 -2.70 8.77
C ALA A 64 -21.76 -3.54 8.45
N ALA A 65 -21.78 -4.27 7.34
CA ALA A 65 -20.64 -5.08 6.91
C ALA A 65 -19.40 -4.24 6.59
N VAL A 66 -19.56 -3.11 5.88
CA VAL A 66 -18.43 -2.24 5.52
C VAL A 66 -17.90 -1.48 6.72
N TYR A 67 -18.77 -0.98 7.59
CA TYR A 67 -18.36 -0.31 8.83
C TYR A 67 -17.53 -1.26 9.71
N GLN A 68 -18.02 -2.47 9.95
CA GLN A 68 -17.31 -3.47 10.74
C GLN A 68 -15.95 -3.85 10.10
N GLY A 69 -15.91 -4.03 8.78
CA GLY A 69 -14.65 -4.35 8.10
C GLY A 69 -13.62 -3.21 8.17
N LEU A 70 -14.07 -1.95 8.10
CA LEU A 70 -13.21 -0.78 8.28
C LEU A 70 -12.70 -0.65 9.72
N GLU A 71 -13.56 -0.91 10.71
CA GLU A 71 -13.19 -0.92 12.13
C GLU A 71 -12.09 -1.96 12.39
N VAL A 72 -12.29 -3.19 11.92
CA VAL A 72 -11.28 -4.27 12.04
C VAL A 72 -9.97 -3.88 11.35
N ALA A 73 -10.02 -3.33 10.13
CA ALA A 73 -8.82 -2.88 9.43
C ALA A 73 -8.08 -1.78 10.21
N ASN A 74 -8.80 -0.85 10.82
CA ASN A 74 -8.23 0.23 11.62
C ASN A 74 -7.59 -0.27 12.93
N GLU A 75 -8.25 -1.21 13.62
CA GLU A 75 -7.68 -1.86 14.81
C GLU A 75 -6.38 -2.60 14.49
N LEU A 76 -6.36 -3.34 13.37
CA LEU A 76 -5.15 -4.03 12.90
C LEU A 76 -4.03 -3.05 12.54
N MET A 77 -4.36 -1.88 11.97
CA MET A 77 -3.37 -0.82 11.75
C MET A 77 -2.82 -0.26 13.07
N ALA A 78 -3.67 -0.07 14.08
CA ALA A 78 -3.22 0.37 15.40
C ALA A 78 -2.27 -0.66 16.06
N GLN A 79 -2.54 -1.96 15.87
CA GLN A 79 -1.63 -3.03 16.28
C GLN A 79 -0.31 -2.97 15.51
N ALA A 80 -0.35 -2.75 14.20
CA ALA A 80 0.84 -2.62 13.36
C ALA A 80 1.76 -1.48 13.82
N TRP A 81 1.18 -0.30 14.09
CA TRP A 81 1.91 0.85 14.64
C TRP A 81 2.44 0.62 16.05
N THR A 82 1.73 -0.17 16.86
CA THR A 82 2.18 -0.52 18.22
C THR A 82 3.38 -1.47 18.15
N ALA A 83 3.33 -2.49 17.29
CA ALA A 83 4.45 -3.41 17.05
C ALA A 83 5.69 -2.66 16.53
N TYR A 84 5.52 -1.78 15.53
CA TYR A 84 6.62 -0.99 14.99
C TYR A 84 7.29 -0.09 16.04
N ARG A 85 6.50 0.64 16.85
CA ARG A 85 7.03 1.44 17.95
C ARG A 85 7.69 0.60 19.05
N GLY A 86 7.29 -0.66 19.19
CA GLY A 86 7.93 -1.65 20.06
C GLY A 86 9.20 -2.28 19.48
N GLY A 87 9.57 -1.95 18.23
CA GLY A 87 10.74 -2.51 17.55
C GLY A 87 10.51 -3.86 16.88
N ASP A 88 9.26 -4.32 16.77
CA ASP A 88 8.89 -5.57 16.08
C ASP A 88 8.42 -5.29 14.65
N ASP A 89 9.39 -5.17 13.73
CA ASP A 89 9.13 -4.93 12.31
C ASP A 89 8.34 -6.08 11.65
N VAL A 90 8.54 -7.32 12.09
CA VAL A 90 7.87 -8.51 11.52
C VAL A 90 6.40 -8.55 11.96
N GLY A 91 6.14 -8.28 13.24
CA GLY A 91 4.79 -8.12 13.77
C GLY A 91 4.05 -6.94 13.14
N ALA A 92 4.76 -5.83 12.93
CA ALA A 92 4.21 -4.65 12.25
C ALA A 92 3.79 -4.98 10.80
N ASP A 93 4.66 -5.63 10.02
CA ASP A 93 4.32 -6.00 8.65
C ASP A 93 3.18 -7.03 8.60
N SER A 94 3.18 -8.01 9.51
CA SER A 94 2.11 -9.01 9.59
C SER A 94 0.75 -8.37 9.87
N ALA A 95 0.67 -7.50 10.88
CA ALA A 95 -0.56 -6.77 11.21
C ALA A 95 -1.00 -5.82 10.07
N ARG A 96 -0.05 -5.14 9.41
CA ARG A 96 -0.32 -4.31 8.22
C ARG A 96 -0.94 -5.12 7.08
N GLN A 97 -0.40 -6.30 6.79
CA GLN A 97 -0.95 -7.18 5.74
C GLN A 97 -2.37 -7.64 6.08
N LEU A 98 -2.63 -7.99 7.34
CA LEU A 98 -3.97 -8.36 7.81
C LEU A 98 -4.95 -7.18 7.71
N ALA A 99 -4.53 -5.97 8.07
CA ALA A 99 -5.33 -4.76 7.94
C ALA A 99 -5.74 -4.51 6.48
N LEU A 100 -4.77 -4.57 5.56
CA LEU A 100 -5.01 -4.42 4.12
C LEU A 100 -5.90 -5.53 3.56
N SER A 101 -5.69 -6.78 3.98
CA SER A 101 -6.54 -7.90 3.56
C SER A 101 -8.00 -7.69 3.99
N SER A 102 -8.21 -7.26 5.24
CA SER A 102 -9.55 -6.97 5.78
C SER A 102 -10.21 -5.83 5.00
N TYR A 103 -9.47 -4.75 4.72
CA TYR A 103 -9.95 -3.66 3.87
C TYR A 103 -10.29 -4.12 2.45
N MET A 104 -9.45 -4.95 1.81
CA MET A 104 -9.70 -5.46 0.46
C MET A 104 -10.96 -6.32 0.36
N GLN A 105 -11.35 -7.02 1.42
CA GLN A 105 -12.59 -7.80 1.45
C GLN A 105 -13.83 -6.92 1.39
N ILE A 106 -13.80 -5.73 2.02
CA ILE A 106 -14.94 -4.80 2.05
C ILE A 106 -14.90 -3.71 0.99
N ARG A 107 -13.75 -3.51 0.33
CA ARG A 107 -13.57 -2.47 -0.69
C ARG A 107 -14.60 -2.53 -1.83
N PRO A 108 -14.97 -3.70 -2.40
CA PRO A 108 -15.99 -3.75 -3.46
C PRO A 108 -17.34 -3.19 -3.01
N LEU A 109 -17.79 -3.55 -1.80
CA LEU A 109 -19.04 -3.06 -1.23
C LEU A 109 -18.98 -1.56 -0.93
N LEU A 110 -17.82 -1.08 -0.44
CA LEU A 110 -17.60 0.34 -0.20
C LEU A 110 -17.69 1.16 -1.51
N VAL A 111 -17.08 0.66 -2.59
CA VAL A 111 -17.12 1.30 -3.92
C VAL A 111 -18.54 1.32 -4.48
N ASP A 112 -19.28 0.22 -4.33
CA ASP A 112 -20.68 0.13 -4.74
C ASP A 112 -21.55 1.18 -4.02
N MET A 113 -21.40 1.27 -2.70
CA MET A 113 -22.08 2.25 -1.85
C MET A 113 -21.72 3.71 -2.13
N ALA A 114 -20.45 4.00 -2.44
CA ALA A 114 -20.01 5.35 -2.76
C ALA A 114 -20.33 5.77 -4.20
N GLY A 115 -20.40 4.78 -5.10
CA GLY A 115 -20.48 4.93 -6.55
C GLY A 115 -21.90 5.02 -7.11
N GLY A 116 -22.91 4.42 -6.48
CA GLY A 116 -24.31 4.51 -6.93
C GLY A 116 -24.48 4.24 -8.42
N GLU A 117 -24.29 2.98 -8.84
CA GLU A 117 -24.47 2.41 -10.19
C GLU A 117 -23.60 3.00 -11.33
N GLN A 118 -23.15 2.11 -12.23
CA GLN A 118 -22.55 2.46 -13.52
C GLN A 118 -23.60 2.98 -14.51
#